data_AF-A0A4Y2T273-F1
#
_entry.id   AF-A0A4Y2T273-F1
#
_cell.length_a   1.000
_cell.length_b   1.000
_cell.length_c   1.000
_cell.angle_alpha   90.00
_cell.angle_beta   90.00
_cell.angle_gamma   90.00
#
_symmetry.space_group_name_H-M   'P 1'
#
loop_
_entity.id
_entity.type
_entity.pdbx_description
1 polymer ?
#
loop_
_entity_poly.entity_id
_entity_poly.type
_entity_poly.pdbx_seq_one_letter_code
_entity_poly.pdbx_strand_id
1 'polypeptide(L)'
;MKRMGSRLRRLKEKMKGQDLSDCKRLSGKNRLTDSQIDKIQNYYGLFIRRNLNCVHAMRQAIWAIFMHKLSTGENPQHGFCPIGEDSWCGFKKAEATGSVYKHKNNLPVAGVEAMRPVFRDLSHPDLLKKCGMGTRKIQFLLIACCKTAIFEKFIVKIS
;
A
#
# COMPACT_ATOMS: atom_id res chain seq x y z
N MET A 1 2.70 9.47 -12.43
CA MET A 1 1.97 9.92 -11.22
C MET A 1 2.99 10.17 -10.11
N LYS A 2 3.07 11.38 -9.52
CA LYS A 2 4.09 11.76 -8.51
C LYS A 2 3.50 12.08 -7.10
N ARG A 3 2.19 11.88 -6.92
CA ARG A 3 1.44 12.34 -5.73
C ARG A 3 1.93 11.71 -4.41
N MET A 4 2.18 10.40 -4.40
CA MET A 4 2.60 9.65 -3.20
C MET A 4 3.97 10.11 -2.70
N GLY A 5 4.95 10.14 -3.61
CA GLY A 5 6.32 10.54 -3.30
C GLY A 5 6.40 11.99 -2.79
N SER A 6 5.66 12.91 -3.41
CA SER A 6 5.62 14.30 -2.95
C SER A 6 4.95 14.46 -1.57
N ARG A 7 3.85 13.73 -1.29
CA ARG A 7 3.16 13.78 0.01
C ARG A 7 4.03 13.19 1.13
N LEU A 8 4.72 12.09 0.88
CA LEU A 8 5.64 11.49 1.84
C LEU A 8 6.85 12.38 2.12
N ARG A 9 7.41 13.06 1.10
CA ARG A 9 8.48 14.04 1.31
C ARG A 9 8.01 15.25 2.13
N ARG A 10 6.82 15.79 1.86
CA ARG A 10 6.23 16.86 2.68
C ARG A 10 5.98 16.42 4.12
N LEU A 11 5.50 15.19 4.33
CA LEU A 11 5.36 14.61 5.67
C LEU A 11 6.72 14.52 6.38
N LYS A 12 7.74 14.01 5.68
CA LYS A 12 9.12 13.90 6.19
C LYS A 12 9.67 15.26 6.65
N GLU A 13 9.47 16.31 5.85
CA GLU A 13 9.88 17.67 6.24
C GLU A 13 9.05 18.23 7.40
N LYS A 14 7.73 18.02 7.41
CA LYS A 14 6.85 18.48 8.50
C LYS A 14 7.24 17.86 9.85
N MET A 15 7.68 16.61 9.86
CA MET A 15 8.06 15.88 11.07
C MET A 15 9.55 15.98 11.39
N LYS A 16 10.29 16.85 10.70
CA LYS A 16 11.73 17.04 10.92
C LYS A 16 11.97 17.54 12.34
N GLY A 17 12.87 16.86 13.06
CA GLY A 17 13.22 17.20 14.45
C GLY A 17 12.23 16.70 15.50
N GLN A 18 11.13 16.06 15.10
CA GLN A 18 10.19 15.42 16.02
C GLN A 18 10.51 13.94 16.16
N ASP A 19 10.34 13.42 17.38
CA ASP A 19 10.44 12.00 17.66
C ASP A 19 9.09 11.32 17.52
N LEU A 20 9.11 10.09 17.03
CA LEU A 20 7.95 9.21 16.98
C LEU A 20 7.75 8.50 18.33
N SER A 21 6.75 7.63 18.41
CA SER A 21 6.44 6.85 19.62
C SER A 21 7.58 5.92 20.08
N ASP A 22 8.58 5.68 19.24
CA ASP A 22 9.78 4.90 19.57
C ASP A 22 11.00 5.78 19.91
N CYS A 23 10.78 7.07 20.20
CA CYS A 23 11.80 8.07 20.52
C CYS A 23 12.87 8.22 19.41
N LYS A 24 12.49 7.95 18.15
CA LYS A 24 13.37 8.12 16.99
C LYS A 24 12.68 8.95 15.92
N ARG A 25 13.51 9.60 15.10
CA ARG A 25 13.05 10.41 13.97
C ARG A 25 12.47 9.55 12.85
N LEU A 26 11.58 10.15 12.06
CA LEU A 26 10.98 9.52 10.87
C LEU A 26 12.01 9.22 9.76
N SER A 27 13.06 10.03 9.67
CA SER A 27 14.14 9.89 8.68
C SER A 27 15.40 9.27 9.31
N GLY A 28 16.31 8.79 8.47
CA GLY A 28 17.59 8.20 8.89
C GLY A 28 17.82 6.78 8.38
N LYS A 29 18.90 6.14 8.84
CA LYS A 29 19.24 4.76 8.47
C LYS A 29 18.12 3.81 8.94
N ASN A 30 17.72 2.88 8.07
CA ASN A 30 16.62 1.92 8.32
C ASN A 30 15.26 2.58 8.62
N ARG A 31 15.06 3.82 8.15
CA ARG A 31 13.82 4.60 8.31
C ARG A 31 13.29 5.05 6.95
N LEU A 32 12.39 6.04 6.93
CA LEU A 32 11.82 6.57 5.69
C LEU A 32 12.85 7.43 4.94
N THR A 33 13.67 6.78 4.11
CA THR A 33 14.64 7.43 3.22
C THR A 33 14.01 7.83 1.88
N ASP A 34 14.64 8.72 1.12
CA ASP A 34 14.14 9.11 -0.21
C ASP A 34 14.06 7.91 -1.17
N SER A 35 15.01 6.97 -1.09
CA SER A 35 14.95 5.72 -1.86
C SER A 35 13.74 4.85 -1.47
N GLN A 36 13.37 4.78 -0.18
CA GLN A 36 12.14 4.10 0.23
C GLN A 36 10.90 4.80 -0.31
N ILE A 37 10.88 6.14 -0.27
CA ILE A 37 9.78 6.94 -0.83
C ILE A 37 9.64 6.70 -2.34
N ASP A 38 10.75 6.64 -3.09
CA ASP A 38 10.72 6.38 -4.53
C ASP A 38 10.20 4.98 -4.87
N LYS A 39 10.60 3.97 -4.09
CA LYS A 39 10.04 2.62 -4.22
C LYS A 39 8.53 2.61 -3.97
N ILE A 40 8.08 3.26 -2.89
CA ILE A 40 6.65 3.37 -2.56
C ILE A 40 5.88 4.10 -3.69
N GLN A 41 6.44 5.19 -4.22
CA GLN A 41 5.86 5.92 -5.35
C GLN A 41 5.77 5.05 -6.61
N ASN A 42 6.80 4.27 -6.92
CA ASN A 42 6.81 3.40 -8.10
C ASN A 42 5.73 2.31 -7.99
N TYR A 43 5.61 1.65 -6.84
CA TYR A 43 4.55 0.67 -6.59
C TYR A 43 3.16 1.29 -6.63
N TYR A 44 2.97 2.46 -6.01
CA TYR A 44 1.69 3.19 -6.06
C TYR A 44 1.28 3.50 -7.50
N GLY A 45 2.23 3.98 -8.33
CA GLY A 45 2.02 4.18 -9.76
C GLY A 45 1.62 2.91 -10.51
N LEU A 46 2.33 1.82 -10.25
CA LEU A 46 2.11 0.51 -10.86
C LEU A 46 0.72 -0.04 -10.55
N PHE A 47 0.32 -0.04 -9.27
CA PHE A 47 -0.95 -0.62 -8.85
C PHE A 47 -2.17 0.16 -9.34
N ILE A 48 -2.08 1.48 -9.46
CA ILE A 48 -3.16 2.24 -10.11
C ILE A 48 -3.30 1.84 -11.58
N ARG A 49 -2.19 1.75 -12.33
CA ARG A 49 -2.24 1.37 -13.76
C ARG A 49 -2.77 -0.05 -13.99
N ARG A 50 -2.47 -0.99 -13.09
CA ARG A 50 -2.92 -2.39 -13.19
C ARG A 50 -4.39 -2.60 -12.85
N ASN A 51 -5.03 -1.65 -12.17
CA ASN A 51 -6.38 -1.82 -11.63
C ASN A 51 -7.34 -0.69 -12.08
N LEU A 52 -7.09 -0.05 -13.24
CA LEU A 52 -7.85 1.11 -13.72
C LEU A 52 -9.37 0.89 -13.81
N ASN A 53 -9.79 -0.37 -13.97
CA ASN A 53 -11.18 -0.81 -14.08
C ASN A 53 -11.87 -1.10 -12.73
N CYS A 54 -11.13 -1.16 -11.61
CA CYS A 54 -11.70 -1.52 -10.31
C CYS A 54 -11.10 -0.69 -9.17
N VAL A 55 -11.88 0.28 -8.67
CA VAL A 55 -11.49 1.15 -7.54
C VAL A 55 -11.21 0.34 -6.28
N HIS A 56 -11.97 -0.72 -6.03
CA HIS A 56 -11.76 -1.60 -4.90
C HIS A 56 -10.39 -2.30 -4.98
N ALA A 57 -10.06 -2.88 -6.14
CA ALA A 57 -8.77 -3.53 -6.37
C ALA A 57 -7.59 -2.54 -6.30
N MET A 58 -7.75 -1.31 -6.84
CA MET A 58 -6.77 -0.23 -6.65
C MET A 58 -6.53 0.03 -5.16
N ARG A 59 -7.59 0.18 -4.37
CA ARG A 59 -7.49 0.46 -2.94
C ARG A 59 -6.78 -0.67 -2.19
N GLN A 60 -7.17 -1.93 -2.41
CA GLN A 60 -6.51 -3.07 -1.80
C GLN A 60 -5.01 -3.11 -2.13
N ALA A 61 -4.66 -2.94 -3.41
CA ALA A 61 -3.27 -2.97 -3.86
C ALA A 61 -2.43 -1.82 -3.26
N ILE A 62 -3.01 -0.62 -3.08
CA ILE A 62 -2.35 0.50 -2.40
C ILE A 62 -2.10 0.17 -0.93
N TRP A 63 -3.09 -0.40 -0.22
CA TRP A 63 -2.92 -0.82 1.17
C TRP A 63 -1.95 -2.00 1.33
N ALA A 64 -1.81 -2.86 0.32
CA ALA A 64 -0.82 -3.91 0.31
C ALA A 64 0.62 -3.35 0.40
N ILE A 65 0.92 -2.20 -0.23
CA ILE A 65 2.22 -1.53 -0.06
C ILE A 65 2.46 -1.17 1.40
N PHE A 66 1.45 -0.62 2.08
CA PHE A 66 1.54 -0.23 3.49
C PHE A 66 1.78 -1.46 4.37
N MET A 67 1.01 -2.52 4.17
CA MET A 67 1.13 -3.76 4.94
C MET A 67 2.48 -4.45 4.70
N HIS A 68 3.01 -4.44 3.47
CA HIS A 68 4.35 -4.95 3.17
C HIS A 68 5.46 -4.22 3.95
N LYS A 69 5.29 -2.93 4.24
CA LYS A 69 6.26 -2.17 5.03
C LYS A 69 6.20 -2.49 6.52
N LEU A 70 5.03 -2.90 7.01
CA LEU A 70 4.81 -3.35 8.38
C LEU A 70 5.21 -4.81 8.60
N SER A 71 5.20 -5.62 7.55
CA SER A 71 5.43 -7.07 7.60
C SER A 71 6.82 -7.45 8.11
N THR A 72 6.87 -8.38 9.07
CA THR A 72 8.10 -9.03 9.54
C THR A 72 8.01 -10.54 9.37
N GLY A 73 9.08 -11.26 9.72
CA GLY A 73 9.05 -12.73 9.73
C GLY A 73 8.08 -13.27 10.77
N GLU A 74 8.04 -12.64 11.94
CA GLU A 74 7.20 -13.00 13.08
C GLU A 74 5.75 -12.55 12.89
N ASN A 75 5.53 -11.44 12.15
CA ASN A 75 4.22 -10.88 11.88
C ASN A 75 4.04 -10.59 10.38
N PRO A 76 3.73 -11.61 9.56
CA PRO A 76 3.54 -11.45 8.12
C PRO A 76 2.23 -10.71 7.81
N GLN A 77 2.29 -9.66 6.99
CA GLN A 77 1.18 -8.76 6.68
C GLN A 77 0.88 -8.73 5.17
N HIS A 78 0.47 -9.87 4.61
CA HIS A 78 0.24 -10.06 3.15
C HIS A 78 -1.23 -10.32 2.79
N GLY A 79 -2.17 -9.92 3.65
CA GLY A 79 -3.61 -10.22 3.48
C GLY A 79 -4.28 -9.56 2.27
N PHE A 80 -3.72 -8.46 1.74
CA PHE A 80 -4.22 -7.78 0.53
C PHE A 80 -3.58 -8.29 -0.77
N CYS A 81 -2.72 -9.31 -0.68
CA CYS A 81 -2.06 -9.87 -1.84
C CYS A 81 -2.89 -11.01 -2.43
N PRO A 82 -2.90 -11.17 -3.77
CA PRO A 82 -3.49 -12.35 -4.39
C PRO A 82 -2.77 -13.60 -3.90
N ILE A 83 -3.53 -14.67 -3.71
CA ILE A 83 -3.05 -15.98 -3.29
C ILE A 83 -2.56 -16.74 -4.54
N GLY A 84 -1.61 -17.66 -4.36
CA GLY A 84 -1.15 -18.57 -5.41
C GLY A 84 0.23 -18.27 -5.96
N GLU A 85 0.73 -19.19 -6.77
CA GLU A 85 2.08 -19.14 -7.38
C GLU A 85 2.23 -17.99 -8.39
N ASP A 86 1.14 -17.49 -8.97
CA ASP A 86 1.14 -16.34 -9.87
C ASP A 86 1.09 -15.00 -9.14
N SER A 87 1.07 -15.02 -7.80
CA SER A 87 0.99 -13.79 -7.01
C SER A 87 2.15 -12.85 -7.30
N TRP A 88 1.88 -11.55 -7.40
CA TRP A 88 2.95 -10.56 -7.45
C TRP A 88 3.67 -10.43 -6.09
N CYS A 89 3.12 -10.99 -5.01
CA CYS A 89 3.72 -10.99 -3.69
C CYS A 89 4.60 -12.23 -3.49
N GLY A 90 5.89 -12.01 -3.25
CA GLY A 90 6.84 -13.11 -3.03
C GLY A 90 6.51 -13.98 -1.81
N PHE A 91 5.86 -13.43 -0.76
CA PHE A 91 5.41 -14.23 0.38
C PHE A 91 4.29 -15.19 -0.02
N LYS A 92 3.28 -14.70 -0.75
CA LYS A 92 2.15 -15.54 -1.22
C LYS A 92 2.58 -16.59 -2.24
N LYS A 93 3.56 -16.27 -3.09
CA LYS A 93 4.21 -17.26 -3.97
C LYS A 93 4.90 -18.35 -3.15
N ALA A 94 5.64 -17.96 -2.12
CA ALA A 94 6.39 -18.89 -1.30
C ALA A 94 5.46 -19.80 -0.49
N GLU A 95 4.39 -19.24 0.08
CA GLU A 95 3.30 -19.96 0.73
C GLU A 95 2.66 -21.00 -0.22
N ALA A 96 2.38 -20.62 -1.46
CA ALA A 96 1.77 -21.53 -2.45
C ALA A 96 2.70 -22.66 -2.94
N THR A 97 4.01 -22.38 -3.02
CA THR A 97 5.03 -23.32 -3.53
C THR A 97 5.76 -24.08 -2.44
N GLY A 98 5.46 -23.82 -1.16
CA GLY A 98 6.16 -24.41 -0.02
C GLY A 98 7.62 -23.94 0.14
N SER A 99 7.99 -22.79 -0.43
CA SER A 99 9.35 -22.24 -0.33
C SER A 99 9.51 -21.25 0.83
N VAL A 100 10.75 -20.98 1.23
CA VAL A 100 11.06 -20.07 2.34
C VAL A 100 11.12 -18.62 1.86
N TYR A 101 10.31 -17.75 2.47
CA TYR A 101 10.35 -16.31 2.21
C TYR A 101 11.10 -15.53 3.29
N LYS A 102 12.15 -14.81 2.91
CA LYS A 102 12.86 -13.89 3.81
C LYS A 102 12.32 -12.47 3.65
N HIS A 103 11.67 -11.97 4.70
CA HIS A 103 11.21 -10.58 4.76
C HIS A 103 12.39 -9.60 4.70
N LYS A 104 12.24 -8.56 3.87
CA LYS A 104 13.24 -7.52 3.62
C LYS A 104 12.54 -6.17 3.45
N ASN A 105 13.27 -5.08 3.67
CA ASN A 105 12.80 -3.70 3.40
C ASN A 105 11.56 -3.28 4.21
N ASN A 106 11.34 -3.86 5.37
CA ASN A 106 10.37 -3.39 6.35
C ASN A 106 10.84 -2.08 7.00
N LEU A 107 9.91 -1.37 7.61
CA LEU A 107 10.17 -0.17 8.39
C LEU A 107 9.66 -0.39 9.82
N PRO A 108 10.23 0.29 10.82
CA PRO A 108 9.71 0.25 12.19
C PRO A 108 8.25 0.68 12.23
N VAL A 109 7.45 0.04 13.08
CA VAL A 109 6.00 0.29 13.21
C VAL A 109 5.69 1.78 13.28
N ALA A 110 6.38 2.50 14.17
CA ALA A 110 6.21 3.95 14.33
C ALA A 110 6.40 4.74 13.02
N GLY A 111 7.37 4.35 12.20
CA GLY A 111 7.63 4.99 10.90
C GLY A 111 6.57 4.64 9.84
N VAL A 112 6.03 3.42 9.86
CA VAL A 112 4.92 3.02 8.98
C VAL A 112 3.64 3.75 9.38
N GLU A 113 3.33 3.79 10.67
CA GLU A 113 2.16 4.47 11.22
C GLU A 113 2.15 5.97 10.91
N ALA A 114 3.31 6.63 10.97
CA ALA A 114 3.45 8.04 10.57
C ALA A 114 3.00 8.28 9.11
N MET A 115 3.17 7.31 8.21
CA MET A 115 2.74 7.41 6.81
C MET A 115 1.24 7.14 6.60
N ARG A 116 0.55 6.55 7.58
CA ARG A 116 -0.86 6.12 7.46
C ARG A 116 -1.79 7.22 6.93
N PRO A 117 -1.71 8.49 7.36
CA PRO A 117 -2.57 9.55 6.82
C PRO A 117 -2.40 9.74 5.30
N VAL A 118 -1.16 9.66 4.79
CA VAL A 118 -0.89 9.80 3.36
C VAL A 118 -1.51 8.64 2.57
N PHE A 119 -1.42 7.41 3.08
CA PHE A 119 -2.06 6.25 2.46
C PHE A 119 -3.58 6.32 2.52
N ARG A 120 -4.15 6.79 3.63
CA ARG A 120 -5.60 7.01 3.77
C ARG A 120 -6.12 7.98 2.71
N ASP A 121 -5.49 9.16 2.58
CA ASP A 121 -5.88 10.20 1.63
C ASP A 121 -5.76 9.71 0.18
N LEU A 122 -4.64 9.05 -0.15
CA LEU A 122 -4.32 8.64 -1.52
C LEU A 122 -5.02 7.34 -1.95
N SER A 123 -5.65 6.62 -1.01
CA SER A 123 -6.50 5.47 -1.29
C SER A 123 -7.99 5.79 -1.23
N HIS A 124 -8.36 7.08 -1.09
CA HIS A 124 -9.75 7.51 -1.02
C HIS A 124 -10.49 7.15 -2.32
N PRO A 125 -11.65 6.47 -2.27
CA PRO A 125 -12.37 6.04 -3.47
C PRO A 125 -12.64 7.17 -4.46
N ASP A 126 -13.03 8.36 -3.99
CA ASP A 126 -13.32 9.49 -4.87
C ASP A 126 -12.08 10.06 -5.57
N LEU A 127 -10.89 9.91 -4.97
CA LEU A 127 -9.64 10.21 -5.65
C LEU A 127 -9.36 9.15 -6.72
N LEU A 128 -9.54 7.87 -6.38
CA LEU A 128 -9.23 6.74 -7.27
C LEU A 128 -10.17 6.66 -8.48
N LYS A 129 -11.46 6.99 -8.32
CA LYS A 129 -12.42 7.09 -9.44
C LYS A 129 -11.91 8.02 -10.54
N LYS A 130 -11.27 9.14 -10.17
CA LYS A 130 -10.68 10.09 -11.13
C LYS A 130 -9.50 9.51 -11.91
N CYS A 131 -8.87 8.45 -11.43
CA CYS A 131 -7.79 7.76 -12.15
C CYS A 131 -8.32 6.82 -13.24
N GLY A 132 -9.51 6.25 -13.08
CA GLY A 132 -10.11 5.32 -14.05
C GLY A 132 -10.84 5.99 -15.23
N MET A 133 -11.16 7.29 -15.12
CA MET A 133 -11.98 8.01 -16.12
C MET A 133 -11.17 8.66 -17.27
N GLY A 134 -9.86 8.44 -17.34
CA GLY A 134 -8.96 9.10 -18.30
C GLY A 134 -8.98 8.55 -19.74
N THR A 135 -9.72 7.47 -20.02
CA THR A 135 -9.83 6.89 -21.36
C THR A 135 -11.29 6.58 -21.69
N ARG A 136 -11.73 7.15 -22.81
CA ARG A 136 -13.07 7.16 -23.42
C ARG A 136 -13.91 5.88 -23.28
N LYS A 137 -15.23 6.09 -23.07
CA LYS A 137 -16.37 5.22 -23.41
C LYS A 137 -16.21 3.72 -23.05
N ILE A 138 -16.68 3.30 -21.88
CA ILE A 138 -17.54 2.11 -21.68
C ILE A 138 -18.27 2.35 -20.34
N GLN A 139 -19.47 2.93 -20.42
CA GLN A 139 -20.37 3.17 -19.29
C GLN A 139 -21.02 1.87 -18.75
N PHE A 140 -20.80 0.70 -19.36
CA PHE A 140 -21.67 -0.46 -19.13
C PHE A 140 -21.08 -1.67 -18.39
N LEU A 141 -19.80 -1.66 -17.95
CA LEU A 141 -19.23 -2.82 -17.22
C LEU A 141 -18.85 -2.55 -15.75
N LEU A 142 -19.08 -1.35 -15.22
CA LEU A 142 -18.67 -0.98 -13.85
C LEU A 142 -19.44 -1.69 -12.72
N ILE A 143 -20.55 -2.38 -13.02
CA ILE A 143 -21.40 -2.99 -11.99
C ILE A 143 -20.97 -4.45 -11.67
N ALA A 144 -20.21 -5.11 -12.54
CA ALA A 144 -19.90 -6.53 -12.36
C ALA A 144 -18.74 -6.83 -11.40
N CYS A 145 -17.72 -5.96 -11.33
CA CYS A 145 -16.47 -6.30 -10.61
C CYS A 145 -16.61 -6.27 -9.07
N CYS A 146 -17.67 -5.66 -8.52
CA CYS A 146 -17.82 -5.45 -7.08
C CYS A 146 -18.61 -6.55 -6.34
N LYS A 147 -19.16 -7.55 -7.05
CA LYS A 147 -20.00 -8.60 -6.43
C LYS A 147 -19.26 -9.86 -5.99
N THR A 148 -17.99 -10.03 -6.33
CA THR A 148 -17.17 -11.19 -5.90
C THR A 148 -16.02 -10.74 -5.02
N ALA A 149 -16.33 -10.28 -3.81
CA ALA A 149 -15.37 -10.16 -2.72
C ALA A 149 -16.13 -10.28 -1.38
N ILE A 150 -16.68 -11.47 -1.15
CA ILE A 150 -17.10 -11.90 0.18
C ILE A 150 -15.80 -12.09 0.97
N PHE A 151 -15.51 -11.17 1.89
CA PHE A 151 -15.10 -11.52 3.26
C PHE A 151 -15.18 -10.28 4.15
N GLU A 152 -16.21 -10.28 5.00
CA GLU A 152 -16.35 -9.39 6.14
C GLU A 152 -15.28 -9.69 7.21
N LYS A 153 -15.04 -8.68 8.06
CA LYS A 153 -14.26 -8.68 9.31
C LYS A 153 -12.75 -8.55 9.19
N PHE A 154 -12.24 -7.37 8.81
CA PHE A 154 -11.03 -6.82 9.46
C PHE A 154 -10.86 -5.28 9.36
N ILE A 155 -11.93 -4.52 9.11
CA ILE A 155 -11.90 -3.03 9.15
C ILE A 155 -13.04 -2.49 10.01
N VAL A 156 -13.11 -2.93 11.27
CA VAL A 156 -13.86 -2.23 12.34
C VAL A 156 -13.03 -2.33 13.63
N LYS A 157 -11.89 -1.62 13.66
CA LYS A 157 -11.19 -1.25 14.90
C LYS A 157 -10.10 -0.21 14.63
N ILE A 158 -10.44 0.87 13.94
CA ILE A 158 -9.69 2.13 13.97
C ILE A 158 -10.71 3.27 13.91
N SER A 159 -11.52 3.34 14.95
CA SER A 159 -12.33 4.50 15.34
C SER A 159 -11.83 4.97 16.69
#